data_AF-A0A8C2QIR5-F1
#
_entry.id   AF-A0A8C2QIR5-F1
#
_cell.length_a   1.000
_cell.length_b   1.000
_cell.length_c   1.000
_cell.angle_alpha   90.00
_cell.angle_beta   90.00
_cell.angle_gamma   90.00
#
_symmetry.space_group_name_H-M   'P 1'
#
loop_
_entity.id
_entity.type
_entity.pdbx_description
1 polymer ?
#
loop_
_entity_poly.entity_id
_entity_poly.type
_entity_poly.pdbx_seq_one_letter_code
_entity_poly.pdbx_strand_id
1 'polypeptide(L)'
;MAELIPFVVPTQSDKVLLVWDLSAGPQAENLSHSLFTVFSQFGLLYSVRVFPNAAVARPGFYAIIKFYSSRDAQRAQKACDGKPLFQTSPVKVRLSTRHTAVRHQAFALNSSRCQELANYYFGFTGWSKRIVKLQELSGLEGEAPPVPGQRPSLRFLCAVEVVLPLYGCRSPGVGVAEEPLHQLEEGQSSFLIKRKTAQKLAVQSALSDAFQKLAIVVLESGKVAVEYRPSEESIDAASDEELHGLIQVSCLPWNQSSQREEECLSDFSLEEEELKLQELR
;
A
#
# COMPACT_ATOMS: atom_id res chain seq x y z
N MET A 1 -5.90 -26.70 5.38
CA MET A 1 -6.41 -25.56 4.59
C MET A 1 -5.35 -24.46 4.51
N ALA A 2 -5.21 -23.80 3.36
CA ALA A 2 -4.27 -22.70 3.15
C ALA A 2 -5.04 -21.42 2.87
N GLU A 3 -4.59 -20.29 3.41
CA GLU A 3 -5.14 -18.96 3.14
C GLU A 3 -4.23 -18.22 2.16
N LEU A 4 -4.85 -17.51 1.21
CA LEU A 4 -4.16 -16.64 0.28
C LEU A 4 -4.34 -15.17 0.68
N ILE A 5 -3.23 -14.46 0.83
CA ILE A 5 -3.19 -13.04 1.21
C ILE A 5 -2.51 -12.25 0.07
N PRO A 6 -3.30 -11.66 -0.84
CA PRO A 6 -2.80 -10.77 -1.89
C PRO A 6 -2.37 -9.40 -1.34
N PHE A 7 -1.46 -8.72 -2.06
CA PHE A 7 -1.06 -7.33 -1.78
C PHE A 7 -2.08 -6.32 -2.32
N VAL A 8 -3.33 -6.46 -1.88
CA VAL A 8 -4.47 -5.58 -2.24
C VAL A 8 -5.20 -5.11 -0.99
N VAL A 9 -5.96 -4.02 -1.12
CA VAL A 9 -6.80 -3.50 -0.03
C VAL A 9 -7.84 -4.56 0.39
N PRO A 10 -7.92 -4.93 1.68
CA PRO A 10 -8.90 -5.92 2.13
C PRO A 10 -10.31 -5.33 2.11
N THR A 11 -11.11 -5.81 1.15
CA THR A 11 -12.53 -5.45 0.96
C THR A 11 -13.48 -6.58 1.33
N GLN A 12 -12.96 -7.79 1.51
CA GLN A 12 -13.73 -8.99 1.78
C GLN A 12 -14.33 -8.94 3.19
N SER A 13 -15.60 -9.32 3.31
CA SER A 13 -16.36 -9.16 4.56
C SER A 13 -15.87 -10.05 5.70
N ASP A 14 -15.24 -11.18 5.37
CA ASP A 14 -14.58 -12.12 6.28
C ASP A 14 -13.25 -11.60 6.86
N LYS A 15 -12.76 -10.44 6.36
CA LYS A 15 -11.57 -9.74 6.87
C LYS A 15 -11.90 -8.49 7.68
N VAL A 16 -13.18 -8.15 7.81
CA VAL A 16 -13.63 -6.91 8.45
C VAL A 16 -14.44 -7.23 9.70
N LEU A 17 -14.03 -6.67 10.83
CA LEU A 17 -14.76 -6.73 12.09
C LEU A 17 -15.48 -5.42 12.38
N LEU A 18 -16.72 -5.55 12.85
CA LEU A 18 -17.52 -4.49 13.43
C LEU A 18 -17.51 -4.66 14.95
N VAL A 19 -17.03 -3.63 15.66
CA VAL A 19 -16.95 -3.59 17.12
C VAL A 19 -17.93 -2.55 17.64
N TRP A 20 -18.77 -2.93 18.60
CA TRP A 20 -19.91 -2.14 19.10
C TRP A 20 -19.85 -2.04 20.61
N ASP A 21 -20.73 -1.21 21.17
CA ASP A 21 -20.87 -1.00 22.62
C ASP A 21 -19.56 -0.46 23.24
N LEU A 22 -18.82 0.37 22.49
CA LEU A 22 -17.65 1.10 22.99
C LEU A 22 -18.13 2.30 23.81
N SER A 23 -17.55 2.45 25.00
CA SER A 23 -17.93 3.49 25.94
C SER A 23 -17.64 4.91 25.40
N ALA A 24 -18.48 5.87 25.79
CA ALA A 24 -18.31 7.29 25.46
C ALA A 24 -17.18 7.99 26.25
N GLY A 25 -16.40 7.24 27.03
CA GLY A 25 -15.45 7.78 28.01
C GLY A 25 -14.17 8.36 27.38
N PRO A 26 -13.35 7.57 26.67
CA PRO A 26 -12.10 8.06 26.08
C PRO A 26 -12.36 8.89 24.81
N GLN A 27 -11.43 9.79 24.47
CA GLN A 27 -11.37 10.36 23.11
C GLN A 27 -11.26 9.26 22.06
N ALA A 28 -11.78 9.50 20.85
CA ALA A 28 -11.80 8.52 19.77
C ALA A 28 -10.40 7.98 19.40
N GLU A 29 -9.36 8.81 19.55
CA GLU A 29 -7.95 8.43 19.34
C GLU A 29 -7.48 7.38 20.36
N ASN A 30 -7.81 7.56 21.64
CA ASN A 30 -7.47 6.61 22.69
C ASN A 30 -8.19 5.25 22.48
N LEU A 31 -9.44 5.28 22.01
CA LEU A 31 -10.16 4.08 21.63
C LEU A 31 -9.51 3.39 20.43
N SER A 32 -9.09 4.15 19.42
CA SER A 32 -8.40 3.63 18.24
C SER A 32 -7.10 2.91 18.63
N HIS A 33 -6.27 3.55 19.47
CA HIS A 33 -5.03 2.96 19.97
C HIS A 33 -5.27 1.70 20.83
N SER A 34 -6.27 1.72 21.70
CA SER A 34 -6.62 0.58 22.55
C SER A 34 -7.11 -0.61 21.72
N LEU A 35 -7.96 -0.34 20.71
CA LEU A 35 -8.40 -1.36 19.76
C LEU A 35 -7.22 -1.90 18.94
N PHE A 36 -6.34 -1.03 18.42
CA PHE A 36 -5.15 -1.46 17.72
C PHE A 36 -4.29 -2.40 18.57
N THR A 37 -4.04 -2.04 19.83
CA THR A 37 -3.23 -2.83 20.77
C THR A 37 -3.82 -4.21 21.04
N VAL A 38 -5.15 -4.32 21.19
CA VAL A 38 -5.82 -5.60 21.42
C VAL A 38 -5.87 -6.44 20.15
N PHE A 39 -6.26 -5.85 19.02
CA PHE A 39 -6.54 -6.60 17.80
C PHE A 39 -5.27 -6.99 17.03
N SER A 40 -4.18 -6.23 17.15
CA SER A 40 -2.88 -6.57 16.53
C SER A 40 -2.25 -7.84 17.10
N GLN A 41 -2.65 -8.29 18.29
CA GLN A 41 -2.22 -9.56 18.88
C GLN A 41 -2.69 -10.78 18.08
N PHE A 42 -3.75 -10.64 17.29
CA PHE A 42 -4.31 -11.72 16.49
C PHE A 42 -3.73 -11.80 15.08
N GLY A 43 -3.17 -10.70 14.56
CA GLY A 43 -2.74 -10.58 13.17
C GLY A 43 -2.47 -9.13 12.77
N LEU A 44 -1.86 -8.95 11.59
CA LEU A 44 -1.60 -7.62 11.05
C LEU A 44 -2.91 -6.93 10.63
N LEU A 45 -3.10 -5.70 11.10
CA LEU A 45 -4.24 -4.86 10.79
C LEU A 45 -3.95 -3.97 9.58
N TYR A 46 -4.88 -3.89 8.63
CA TYR A 46 -4.85 -2.88 7.56
C TYR A 46 -5.28 -1.51 8.10
N SER A 47 -6.38 -1.47 8.86
CA SER A 47 -6.86 -0.23 9.47
C SER A 47 -7.77 -0.46 10.67
N VAL A 48 -7.77 0.53 11.57
CA VAL A 48 -8.70 0.66 12.70
C VAL A 48 -9.36 2.03 12.56
N ARG A 49 -10.69 2.06 12.43
CA ARG A 49 -11.46 3.31 12.32
C ARG A 49 -12.55 3.34 13.36
N VAL A 50 -12.59 4.39 14.16
CA VAL A 50 -13.56 4.59 15.24
C VAL A 50 -14.52 5.70 14.83
N PHE A 51 -15.82 5.47 15.05
CA PHE A 51 -16.89 6.38 14.68
C PHE A 51 -17.83 6.59 15.86
N PRO A 52 -18.34 7.80 16.07
CA PRO A 52 -19.38 8.02 17.07
C PRO A 52 -20.67 7.32 16.65
N ASN A 53 -21.44 6.87 17.64
CA ASN A 53 -22.79 6.37 17.40
C ASN A 53 -23.67 7.48 16.82
N ALA A 54 -24.68 7.10 16.03
CA ALA A 54 -25.67 8.04 15.52
C ALA A 54 -26.37 8.78 16.67
N ALA A 55 -26.76 10.04 16.46
CA ALA A 55 -27.36 10.88 17.51
C ALA A 55 -28.65 10.31 18.13
N VAL A 56 -29.35 9.41 17.41
CA VAL A 56 -30.58 8.73 17.87
C VAL A 56 -30.27 7.51 18.76
N ALA A 57 -29.02 7.04 18.78
CA ALA A 57 -28.57 5.90 19.55
C ALA A 57 -27.96 6.32 20.90
N ARG A 58 -27.63 5.34 21.74
CA ARG A 58 -26.94 5.60 23.02
C ARG A 58 -25.56 6.23 22.78
N PRO A 59 -25.12 7.20 23.62
CA PRO A 59 -23.79 7.77 23.54
C PRO A 59 -22.72 6.67 23.58
N GLY A 60 -21.76 6.74 22.67
CA GLY A 60 -20.71 5.75 22.53
C GLY A 60 -20.12 5.73 21.13
N PHE A 61 -19.31 4.72 20.88
CA PHE A 61 -18.64 4.54 19.60
C PHE A 61 -18.88 3.14 19.03
N TYR A 62 -18.65 3.02 17.73
CA TYR A 62 -18.41 1.75 17.07
C TYR A 62 -17.12 1.84 16.26
N ALA A 63 -16.51 0.70 15.97
CA ALA A 63 -15.29 0.66 15.20
C ALA A 63 -15.37 -0.37 14.06
N ILE A 64 -14.64 -0.07 12.99
CA ILE A 64 -14.42 -0.94 11.85
C ILE A 64 -12.93 -1.29 11.84
N ILE A 65 -12.63 -2.57 12.01
CA ILE A 65 -11.26 -3.10 12.02
C ILE A 65 -11.09 -3.99 10.80
N LYS A 66 -10.07 -3.74 9.99
CA LYS A 66 -9.74 -4.53 8.80
C LYS A 66 -8.44 -5.29 9.04
N PHE A 67 -8.47 -6.60 8.81
CA PHE A 67 -7.29 -7.45 8.79
C PHE A 67 -6.85 -7.73 7.36
N TYR A 68 -5.57 -8.09 7.17
CA TYR A 68 -5.12 -8.69 5.91
C TYR A 68 -5.57 -10.14 5.76
N SER A 69 -5.64 -10.88 6.88
CA SER A 69 -6.04 -12.29 6.94
C SER A 69 -7.46 -12.45 7.50
N SER A 70 -8.28 -13.26 6.82
CA SER A 70 -9.62 -13.64 7.30
C SER A 70 -9.53 -14.62 8.47
N ARG A 71 -8.51 -15.48 8.50
CA ARG A 71 -8.24 -16.37 9.64
C ARG A 71 -7.97 -15.56 10.90
N ASP A 72 -7.17 -14.51 10.79
CA ASP A 72 -6.82 -13.64 11.92
C ASP A 72 -8.05 -12.88 12.42
N ALA A 73 -8.86 -12.34 11.51
CA ALA A 73 -10.14 -11.70 11.84
C ALA A 73 -11.10 -12.66 12.57
N GLN A 74 -11.22 -13.92 12.10
CA GLN A 74 -12.04 -14.94 12.74
C GLN A 74 -11.54 -15.30 14.15
N ARG A 75 -10.21 -15.43 14.33
CA ARG A 75 -9.62 -15.67 15.67
C ARG A 75 -9.92 -14.51 16.60
N ALA A 76 -9.69 -13.28 16.14
CA ALA A 76 -9.98 -12.07 16.90
C ALA A 76 -11.46 -11.98 17.30
N GLN A 77 -12.38 -12.27 16.37
CA GLN A 77 -13.81 -12.30 16.68
C GLN A 77 -14.13 -13.30 17.79
N LYS A 78 -13.72 -14.57 17.63
CA LYS A 78 -13.99 -15.63 18.61
C LYS A 78 -13.40 -15.32 19.98
N ALA A 79 -12.24 -14.66 20.00
CA ALA A 79 -11.55 -14.32 21.24
C ALA A 79 -12.09 -13.05 21.91
N CYS A 80 -12.68 -12.11 21.18
CA CYS A 80 -13.05 -10.80 21.71
C CYS A 80 -14.56 -10.56 21.87
N ASP A 81 -15.42 -11.32 21.17
CA ASP A 81 -16.87 -11.12 21.26
C ASP A 81 -17.39 -11.38 22.68
N GLY A 82 -18.17 -10.43 23.21
CA GLY A 82 -18.73 -10.49 24.55
C GLY A 82 -17.74 -10.23 25.68
N LYS A 83 -16.49 -9.82 25.38
CA LYS A 83 -15.47 -9.53 26.40
C LYS A 83 -15.36 -8.03 26.71
N PRO A 84 -14.96 -7.66 27.94
CA PRO A 84 -14.73 -6.26 28.32
C PRO A 84 -13.56 -5.59 27.58
N LEU A 85 -12.63 -6.37 27.02
CA LEU A 85 -11.36 -5.91 26.40
C LEU A 85 -10.61 -4.94 27.34
N PHE A 86 -10.78 -3.63 27.17
CA PHE A 86 -10.14 -2.55 27.94
C PHE A 86 -11.13 -1.66 28.70
N GLN A 87 -12.43 -1.98 28.68
CA GLN A 87 -13.48 -1.26 29.38
C GLN A 87 -14.25 -2.19 30.32
N THR A 88 -15.10 -1.68 31.20
CA THR A 88 -15.85 -2.52 32.15
C THR A 88 -17.01 -3.26 31.50
N SER A 89 -17.67 -2.66 30.50
CA SER A 89 -18.78 -3.26 29.76
C SER A 89 -18.29 -4.16 28.62
N PRO A 90 -18.91 -5.33 28.39
CA PRO A 90 -18.56 -6.20 27.28
C PRO A 90 -18.82 -5.52 25.94
N VAL A 91 -17.91 -5.70 24.98
CA VAL A 91 -18.11 -5.26 23.59
C VAL A 91 -18.69 -6.38 22.74
N LYS A 92 -19.35 -6.03 21.65
CA LYS A 92 -19.77 -6.99 20.62
C LYS A 92 -18.83 -6.92 19.44
N VAL A 93 -18.34 -8.07 18.99
CA VAL A 93 -17.42 -8.19 17.85
C VAL A 93 -18.03 -9.16 16.84
N ARG A 94 -18.34 -8.64 15.65
CA ARG A 94 -18.95 -9.43 14.57
C ARG A 94 -18.20 -9.23 13.27
N LEU A 95 -18.07 -10.30 12.49
CA LEU A 95 -17.65 -10.16 11.10
C LEU A 95 -18.67 -9.34 10.33
N SER A 96 -18.19 -8.56 9.37
CA SER A 96 -19.05 -7.82 8.48
C SER A 96 -19.91 -8.80 7.68
N THR A 97 -21.22 -8.51 7.59
CA THR A 97 -22.15 -9.20 6.70
C THR A 97 -22.37 -8.43 5.40
N ARG A 98 -21.73 -7.25 5.26
CA ARG A 98 -21.81 -6.47 4.03
C ARG A 98 -21.00 -7.17 2.94
N HIS A 99 -21.69 -7.96 2.12
CA HIS A 99 -21.22 -8.26 0.78
C HIS A 99 -21.36 -6.96 -0.01
N THR A 100 -20.26 -6.23 -0.20
CA THR A 100 -20.28 -5.08 -1.10
C THR A 100 -20.62 -5.64 -2.49
N ALA A 101 -21.86 -5.40 -2.94
CA ALA A 101 -22.41 -5.91 -4.21
C ALA A 101 -21.74 -5.28 -5.45
N VAL A 102 -20.84 -4.32 -5.24
CA VAL A 102 -19.99 -3.77 -6.26
C VAL A 102 -18.79 -4.71 -6.38
N ARG A 103 -18.62 -5.31 -7.56
CA ARG A 103 -17.36 -5.93 -8.00
C ARG A 103 -16.27 -4.86 -7.98
N HIS A 104 -15.77 -4.49 -6.81
CA HIS A 104 -14.68 -3.55 -6.70
C HIS A 104 -13.46 -4.19 -7.35
N GLN A 105 -12.88 -3.48 -8.32
CA GLN A 105 -11.49 -3.68 -8.70
C GLN A 105 -10.67 -3.80 -7.41
N ALA A 106 -9.91 -4.88 -7.28
CA ALA A 106 -9.00 -5.04 -6.15
C ALA A 106 -7.95 -3.92 -6.26
N PHE A 107 -8.06 -2.91 -5.41
CA PHE A 107 -7.09 -1.82 -5.39
C PHE A 107 -5.76 -2.34 -4.85
N ALA A 108 -4.68 -2.10 -5.59
CA ALA A 108 -3.33 -2.40 -5.14
C ALA A 108 -3.03 -1.67 -3.83
N LEU A 109 -2.29 -2.33 -2.93
CA LEU A 109 -1.76 -1.65 -1.75
C LEU A 109 -0.75 -0.60 -2.16
N ASN A 110 -0.69 0.49 -1.40
CA ASN A 110 0.40 1.44 -1.54
C ASN A 110 1.73 0.82 -1.08
N SER A 111 2.83 1.38 -1.57
CA SER A 111 4.17 0.89 -1.27
C SER A 111 4.49 0.76 0.22
N SER A 112 3.96 1.62 1.09
CA SER A 112 4.20 1.53 2.54
C SER A 112 3.52 0.28 3.12
N ARG A 113 2.24 0.10 2.79
CA ARG A 113 1.44 -1.06 3.21
C ARG A 113 1.97 -2.37 2.64
N CYS A 114 2.50 -2.37 1.42
CA CYS A 114 3.18 -3.55 0.88
C CYS A 114 4.40 -3.93 1.72
N GLN A 115 5.23 -2.95 2.10
CA GLN A 115 6.43 -3.19 2.89
C GLN A 115 6.09 -3.66 4.31
N GLU A 116 5.08 -3.08 4.95
CA GLU A 116 4.58 -3.52 6.26
C GLU A 116 4.12 -4.99 6.21
N LEU A 117 3.31 -5.34 5.21
CA LEU A 117 2.82 -6.70 5.02
C LEU A 117 3.97 -7.68 4.73
N ALA A 118 4.93 -7.29 3.89
CA ALA A 118 6.11 -8.09 3.59
C ALA A 118 6.99 -8.30 4.83
N ASN A 119 7.21 -7.26 5.64
CA ASN A 119 7.95 -7.34 6.89
C ASN A 119 7.27 -8.26 7.90
N TYR A 120 5.93 -8.24 7.96
CA TYR A 120 5.19 -9.11 8.88
C TYR A 120 5.30 -10.59 8.51
N TYR A 121 5.20 -10.94 7.22
CA TYR A 121 5.18 -12.35 6.78
C TYR A 121 6.56 -12.93 6.44
N PHE A 122 7.46 -12.11 5.90
CA PHE A 122 8.79 -12.55 5.47
C PHE A 122 9.90 -12.10 6.43
N GLY A 123 9.62 -11.16 7.32
CA GLY A 123 10.65 -10.51 8.14
C GLY A 123 11.43 -9.45 7.37
N PHE A 124 12.09 -8.54 8.10
CA PHE A 124 12.87 -7.43 7.52
C PHE A 124 14.00 -7.87 6.58
N THR A 125 14.53 -9.08 6.76
CA THR A 125 15.61 -9.65 5.93
C THR A 125 15.11 -10.70 4.94
N GLY A 126 13.81 -11.02 4.94
CA GLY A 126 13.25 -12.04 4.06
C GLY A 126 12.94 -11.57 2.65
N TRP A 127 13.01 -10.26 2.42
CA TRP A 127 12.81 -9.65 1.11
C TRP A 127 13.71 -8.42 0.96
N SER A 128 13.95 -8.02 -0.29
CA SER A 128 14.64 -6.77 -0.62
C SER A 128 14.04 -6.13 -1.88
N LYS A 129 14.39 -4.87 -2.13
CA LYS A 129 14.01 -4.15 -3.34
C LYS A 129 15.24 -3.52 -3.97
N ARG A 130 15.30 -3.50 -5.30
CA ARG A 130 16.37 -2.85 -6.06
C ARG A 130 15.77 -2.00 -7.17
N ILE A 131 16.18 -0.74 -7.25
CA ILE A 131 15.84 0.12 -8.41
C ILE A 131 16.73 -0.34 -9.56
N VAL A 132 16.08 -0.84 -10.63
CA VAL A 132 16.74 -1.27 -11.86
C VAL A 132 16.96 -0.06 -12.78
N LYS A 133 15.96 0.81 -12.87
CA LYS A 133 16.00 2.01 -13.72
C LYS A 133 15.20 3.13 -13.09
N LEU A 134 15.71 4.35 -13.16
CA LEU A 134 14.98 5.58 -12.87
C LEU A 134 15.30 6.59 -13.96
N GLN A 135 14.31 6.94 -14.76
CA GLN A 135 14.49 7.77 -15.95
C GLN A 135 13.49 8.93 -15.95
N GLU A 136 14.00 10.11 -16.23
CA GLU A 136 13.17 11.29 -16.53
C GLU A 136 12.73 11.25 -18.00
N LEU A 137 11.45 11.50 -18.26
CA LEU A 137 10.85 11.46 -19.59
C LEU A 137 10.68 12.85 -20.23
N SER A 138 11.05 13.93 -19.54
CA SER A 138 11.01 15.28 -20.09
C SER A 138 12.09 15.45 -21.16
N GLY A 139 11.74 15.20 -22.43
CA GLY A 139 12.62 15.38 -23.58
C GLY A 139 12.57 14.29 -24.66
N LEU A 140 11.73 13.25 -24.50
CA LEU A 140 11.55 12.19 -25.51
C LEU A 140 10.35 12.42 -26.44
N GLU A 141 9.79 13.62 -26.47
CA GLU A 141 8.90 14.05 -27.55
C GLU A 141 9.76 14.28 -28.80
N GLY A 142 10.02 13.19 -29.55
CA GLY A 142 10.47 13.32 -30.93
C GLY A 142 9.41 14.06 -31.73
N GLU A 143 9.77 15.24 -32.24
CA GLU A 143 9.18 15.93 -33.42
C GLU A 143 7.65 16.05 -33.53
N ALA A 144 6.88 15.90 -32.44
CA ALA A 144 5.46 16.17 -32.46
C ALA A 144 5.21 17.63 -32.02
N PRO A 145 4.47 18.45 -32.80
CA PRO A 145 4.15 19.80 -32.37
C PRO A 145 3.34 19.75 -31.07
N PRO A 146 3.63 20.65 -30.10
CA PRO A 146 2.97 20.65 -28.81
C PRO A 146 1.45 20.77 -29.02
N VAL A 147 0.70 19.81 -28.48
CA VAL A 147 -0.76 19.87 -28.49
C VAL A 147 -1.18 21.10 -27.67
N PRO A 148 -1.95 22.04 -28.23
CA PRO A 148 -2.36 23.24 -27.50
C PRO A 148 -3.18 22.84 -26.26
N GLY A 149 -2.64 23.15 -25.08
CA GLY A 149 -3.29 22.87 -23.79
C GLY A 149 -2.53 21.93 -22.85
N GLN A 150 -1.43 21.28 -23.27
CA GLN A 150 -0.60 20.51 -22.33
C GLN A 150 0.22 21.44 -21.44
N ARG A 151 0.01 21.32 -20.12
CA ARG A 151 0.83 22.00 -19.11
C ARG A 151 2.18 21.28 -19.02
N PRO A 152 3.30 22.01 -18.86
CA PRO A 152 4.59 21.38 -18.64
C PRO A 152 4.53 20.53 -17.37
N SER A 153 5.09 19.32 -17.42
CA SER A 153 5.12 18.41 -16.29
C SER A 153 6.44 17.63 -16.22
N LEU A 154 6.84 17.28 -15.01
CA LEU A 154 7.97 16.40 -14.77
C LEU A 154 7.45 14.97 -14.73
N ARG A 155 7.90 14.15 -15.67
CA ARG A 155 7.52 12.73 -15.76
C ARG A 155 8.72 11.85 -15.45
N PHE A 156 8.52 10.90 -14.54
CA PHE A 156 9.53 9.90 -14.19
C PHE A 156 8.99 8.50 -14.38
N LEU A 157 9.80 7.64 -14.99
CA LEU A 157 9.61 6.20 -15.06
C LEU A 157 10.60 5.53 -14.13
N CYS A 158 10.12 4.58 -13.33
CA CYS A 158 10.93 3.74 -12.48
C CYS A 158 10.64 2.27 -12.75
N ALA A 159 11.69 1.46 -12.82
CA ALA A 159 11.63 0.01 -12.78
C ALA A 159 12.32 -0.48 -11.50
N VAL A 160 11.65 -1.36 -10.76
CA VAL A 160 12.10 -1.95 -9.50
C VAL A 160 12.00 -3.47 -9.59
N GLU A 161 12.87 -4.18 -8.89
CA GLU A 161 12.73 -5.61 -8.65
C GLU A 161 12.61 -5.86 -7.14
N VAL A 162 11.56 -6.59 -6.73
CA VAL A 162 11.42 -7.15 -5.39
C VAL A 162 11.96 -8.57 -5.41
N VAL A 163 12.85 -8.90 -4.47
CA VAL A 163 13.51 -10.21 -4.39
C VAL A 163 13.19 -10.87 -3.07
N LEU A 164 12.77 -12.13 -3.10
CA LEU A 164 12.52 -12.97 -1.94
C LEU A 164 13.41 -14.22 -2.02
N PRO A 165 14.67 -14.15 -1.52
CA PRO A 165 15.68 -15.18 -1.77
C PRO A 165 15.28 -16.56 -1.28
N LEU A 166 14.67 -16.65 -0.09
CA LEU A 166 14.25 -17.93 0.52
C LEU A 166 13.17 -18.65 -0.28
N TYR A 167 12.45 -17.92 -1.13
CA TYR A 167 11.35 -18.44 -1.95
C TYR A 167 11.74 -18.54 -3.43
N GLY A 168 13.00 -18.23 -3.79
CA GLY A 168 13.45 -18.20 -5.18
C GLY A 168 12.63 -17.28 -6.07
N CYS A 169 12.00 -16.25 -5.49
CA CYS A 169 11.02 -15.42 -6.17
C CYS A 169 11.57 -14.02 -6.44
N ARG A 170 11.34 -13.54 -7.65
CA ARG A 170 11.66 -12.18 -8.10
C ARG A 170 10.42 -11.61 -8.77
N SER A 171 10.06 -10.39 -8.39
CA SER A 171 8.92 -9.68 -8.97
C SER A 171 9.38 -8.33 -9.52
N PRO A 172 9.40 -8.16 -10.84
CA PRO A 172 9.66 -6.86 -11.45
C PRO A 172 8.41 -5.97 -11.33
N GLY A 173 8.63 -4.66 -11.17
CA GLY A 173 7.57 -3.67 -11.13
C GLY A 173 7.96 -2.40 -11.87
N VAL A 174 6.99 -1.76 -12.52
CA VAL A 174 7.16 -0.52 -13.27
C VAL A 174 6.17 0.52 -12.75
N GLY A 175 6.64 1.76 -12.62
CA GLY A 175 5.85 2.87 -12.12
C GLY A 175 6.18 4.15 -12.86
N VAL A 176 5.14 4.91 -13.21
CA VAL A 176 5.27 6.24 -13.79
C VAL A 176 4.61 7.24 -12.85
N ALA A 177 5.23 8.41 -12.70
CA ALA A 177 4.64 9.53 -11.98
C ALA A 177 4.84 10.83 -12.76
N GLU A 178 3.83 11.69 -12.68
CA GLU A 178 3.79 12.99 -13.32
C GLU A 178 3.49 14.06 -12.28
N GLU A 179 4.33 15.09 -12.22
CA GLU A 179 4.13 16.27 -11.37
C GLU A 179 3.95 17.52 -12.25
N PRO A 180 2.81 18.23 -12.14
CA PRO A 180 2.55 19.41 -12.95
C PRO A 180 3.42 20.59 -12.51
N LEU A 181 4.04 21.26 -13.49
CA LEU A 181 4.75 22.52 -13.29
C LEU A 181 3.74 23.68 -13.45
N HIS A 182 3.55 24.47 -12.39
CA HIS A 182 2.69 25.66 -12.47
C HIS A 182 3.55 26.82 -12.97
N GLN A 183 3.06 27.54 -14.00
CA GLN A 183 3.89 28.39 -14.86
C GLN A 183 4.20 29.81 -14.32
N LEU A 184 3.81 30.15 -13.10
CA LEU A 184 4.09 31.47 -12.53
C LEU A 184 4.61 31.29 -11.10
N GLU A 185 5.81 31.79 -10.81
CA GLU A 185 6.36 32.02 -9.45
C GLU A 185 7.00 30.84 -8.69
N GLU A 186 7.29 29.73 -9.37
CA GLU A 186 7.99 28.60 -8.73
C GLU A 186 9.52 28.76 -8.85
N GLY A 187 10.17 29.25 -7.78
CA GLY A 187 11.63 29.39 -7.71
C GLY A 187 12.38 28.05 -7.85
N GLN A 188 13.72 28.10 -8.06
CA GLN A 188 14.57 26.91 -8.27
C GLN A 188 14.38 25.80 -7.22
N SER A 189 14.09 26.17 -5.97
CA SER A 189 13.79 25.23 -4.88
C SER A 189 12.51 24.42 -5.10
N SER A 190 11.45 25.03 -5.61
CA SER A 190 10.16 24.37 -5.85
C SER A 190 10.25 23.33 -6.99
N PHE A 191 11.05 23.61 -8.02
CA PHE A 191 11.34 22.66 -9.10
C PHE A 191 12.05 21.41 -8.57
N LEU A 192 13.07 21.58 -7.72
CA LEU A 192 13.80 20.46 -7.11
C LEU A 192 12.89 19.60 -6.22
N ILE A 193 12.00 20.24 -5.45
CA ILE A 193 11.00 19.54 -4.63
C ILE A 193 10.08 18.70 -5.52
N LYS A 194 9.51 19.29 -6.57
CA LYS A 194 8.63 18.58 -7.51
C LYS A 194 9.33 17.43 -8.22
N ARG A 195 10.58 17.63 -8.65
CA ARG A 195 11.41 16.56 -9.22
C ARG A 195 11.57 15.39 -8.24
N LYS A 196 11.94 15.67 -6.99
CA LYS A 196 12.12 14.65 -5.95
C LYS A 196 10.80 13.94 -5.64
N THR A 197 9.69 14.67 -5.59
CA THR A 197 8.35 14.11 -5.40
C THR A 197 7.97 13.18 -6.55
N ALA A 198 8.13 13.61 -7.80
CA ALA A 198 7.86 12.79 -8.97
C ALA A 198 8.71 11.51 -8.99
N GLN A 199 10.01 11.62 -8.71
CA GLN A 199 10.90 10.46 -8.57
C GLN A 199 10.40 9.49 -7.48
N LYS A 200 10.08 10.01 -6.30
CA LYS A 200 9.58 9.22 -5.17
C LYS A 200 8.28 8.51 -5.53
N LEU A 201 7.33 9.20 -6.15
CA LEU A 201 6.05 8.62 -6.57
C LEU A 201 6.23 7.54 -7.63
N ALA A 202 7.14 7.72 -8.60
CA ALA A 202 7.45 6.70 -9.60
C ALA A 202 8.00 5.44 -8.94
N VAL A 203 8.95 5.58 -8.00
CA VAL A 203 9.51 4.45 -7.22
C VAL A 203 8.42 3.75 -6.39
N GLN A 204 7.57 4.51 -5.70
CA GLN A 204 6.48 3.95 -4.89
C GLN A 204 5.46 3.20 -5.76
N SER A 205 5.13 3.75 -6.93
CA SER A 205 4.26 3.09 -7.91
C SER A 205 4.88 1.79 -8.40
N ALA A 206 6.15 1.81 -8.81
CA ALA A 206 6.88 0.62 -9.27
C ALA A 206 6.97 -0.48 -8.20
N LEU A 207 7.19 -0.07 -6.95
CA LEU A 207 7.23 -1.02 -5.83
C LEU A 207 5.86 -1.64 -5.57
N SER A 208 4.79 -0.85 -5.66
CA SER A 208 3.41 -1.35 -5.49
C SER A 208 3.06 -2.33 -6.62
N ASP A 209 3.47 -2.02 -7.86
CA ASP A 209 3.32 -2.89 -9.03
C ASP A 209 4.10 -4.22 -8.89
N ALA A 210 5.30 -4.19 -8.33
CA ALA A 210 6.04 -5.43 -8.04
C ALA A 210 5.31 -6.30 -6.99
N PHE A 211 4.79 -5.69 -5.93
CA PHE A 211 4.12 -6.46 -4.88
C PHE A 211 2.74 -7.01 -5.27
N GLN A 212 1.96 -6.32 -6.12
CA GLN A 212 0.65 -6.82 -6.54
C GLN A 212 0.72 -8.13 -7.35
N LYS A 213 1.86 -8.41 -7.98
CA LYS A 213 2.17 -9.67 -8.66
C LYS A 213 2.51 -10.81 -7.70
N LEU A 214 2.56 -10.54 -6.41
CA LEU A 214 2.83 -11.53 -5.38
C LEU A 214 1.56 -11.80 -4.56
N ALA A 215 1.48 -12.99 -4.00
CA ALA A 215 0.56 -13.30 -2.93
C ALA A 215 1.22 -14.24 -1.92
N ILE A 216 0.85 -14.04 -0.66
CA ILE A 216 1.35 -14.81 0.46
C ILE A 216 0.41 -15.99 0.67
N VAL A 217 0.95 -17.21 0.68
CA VAL A 217 0.20 -18.42 1.00
C VAL A 217 0.54 -18.82 2.43
N VAL A 218 -0.45 -18.78 3.32
CA VAL A 218 -0.27 -19.13 4.73
C VAL A 218 -0.94 -20.45 5.03
N LEU A 219 -0.14 -21.44 5.45
CA LEU A 219 -0.63 -22.76 5.81
C LEU A 219 -1.19 -22.77 7.24
N GLU A 220 -1.99 -23.80 7.56
CA GLU A 220 -2.47 -24.07 8.93
C GLU A 220 -1.33 -24.22 9.94
N SER A 221 -0.18 -24.76 9.50
CA SER A 221 1.01 -24.90 10.35
C SER A 221 1.69 -23.57 10.70
N GLY A 222 1.23 -22.45 10.13
CA GLY A 222 1.89 -21.14 10.24
C GLY A 222 3.04 -20.94 9.25
N LYS A 223 3.42 -21.98 8.49
CA LYS A 223 4.39 -21.85 7.40
C LYS A 223 3.84 -20.94 6.30
N VAL A 224 4.75 -20.17 5.73
CA VAL A 224 4.48 -19.22 4.65
C VAL A 224 5.13 -19.71 3.36
N ALA A 225 4.45 -19.51 2.24
CA ALA A 225 4.97 -19.64 0.89
C ALA A 225 4.57 -18.40 0.06
N VAL A 226 5.17 -18.26 -1.11
CA VAL A 226 4.94 -17.12 -2.01
C VAL A 226 4.44 -17.65 -3.34
N GLU A 227 3.37 -17.05 -3.85
CA GLU A 227 2.86 -17.28 -5.19
C GLU A 227 3.13 -16.04 -6.04
N TYR A 228 3.78 -16.24 -7.19
CA TYR A 228 3.98 -15.19 -8.19
C TYR A 228 2.91 -15.30 -9.27
N ARG A 229 2.17 -14.21 -9.47
CA ARG A 229 1.12 -14.04 -10.48
C ARG A 229 1.43 -12.80 -11.31
N PRO A 230 2.14 -12.94 -12.44
CA PRO A 230 2.30 -11.82 -13.36
C PRO A 230 0.92 -11.32 -13.79
N SER A 231 0.75 -10.00 -13.91
CA SER A 231 -0.45 -9.45 -14.56
C SER A 231 -0.46 -9.90 -16.03
N GLU A 232 -1.64 -10.18 -16.58
CA GLU A 232 -1.82 -10.71 -17.96
C GLU A 232 -1.22 -9.80 -19.06
N GLU A 233 -0.81 -8.57 -18.71
CA GLU A 233 -0.09 -7.63 -19.58
C GLU A 233 1.43 -7.89 -19.68
N SER A 234 1.97 -8.92 -19.02
CA SER A 234 3.43 -9.18 -18.93
C SER A 234 3.88 -10.55 -19.47
N ILE A 235 3.06 -11.20 -20.31
CA ILE A 235 3.51 -12.36 -21.09
C ILE A 235 4.41 -11.83 -22.21
N ASP A 236 5.70 -11.64 -21.89
CA ASP A 236 6.86 -11.80 -22.76
C ASP A 236 8.10 -11.28 -22.01
N ALA A 237 8.60 -12.07 -21.06
CA ALA A 237 9.92 -11.85 -20.47
C ALA A 237 10.53 -13.20 -20.09
N ALA A 238 10.86 -13.98 -21.12
CA ALA A 238 11.64 -15.20 -21.00
C ALA A 238 12.92 -15.07 -21.83
N SER A 239 13.91 -14.35 -21.29
CA SER A 239 15.34 -14.71 -21.26
C SER A 239 16.15 -13.55 -20.66
N ASP A 240 17.15 -13.87 -19.83
CA ASP A 240 18.05 -12.91 -19.17
C ASP A 240 18.95 -12.13 -20.16
N GLU A 241 18.88 -12.43 -21.46
CA GLU A 241 19.76 -11.90 -22.50
C GLU A 241 19.12 -10.74 -23.29
N GLU A 242 17.82 -10.51 -23.17
CA GLU A 242 17.08 -9.46 -23.90
C GLU A 242 16.84 -8.16 -23.12
N LEU A 243 17.04 -8.15 -21.79
CA LEU A 243 16.84 -6.95 -20.95
C LEU A 243 17.78 -5.79 -21.30
N HIS A 244 18.89 -6.06 -21.99
CA HIS A 244 19.84 -5.04 -22.42
C HIS A 244 19.54 -4.44 -23.81
N GLY A 245 18.57 -4.99 -24.57
CA GLY A 245 18.37 -4.64 -25.98
C GLY A 245 16.96 -4.17 -26.39
N LEU A 246 15.90 -4.43 -25.61
CA LEU A 246 14.51 -4.29 -26.10
C LEU A 246 13.66 -3.19 -25.44
N ILE A 247 14.27 -2.18 -24.79
CA ILE A 247 13.52 -0.96 -24.43
C ILE A 247 13.45 -0.01 -25.63
N GLN A 248 12.82 -0.47 -26.72
CA GLN A 248 12.25 0.43 -27.72
C GLN A 248 10.79 0.66 -27.32
N VAL A 249 10.58 1.76 -26.60
CA VAL A 249 9.31 2.13 -25.98
C VAL A 249 8.26 2.41 -27.05
N SER A 250 7.32 1.48 -27.23
CA SER A 250 6.08 1.76 -27.94
C SER A 250 5.13 2.44 -26.96
N CYS A 251 5.00 3.77 -27.05
CA CYS A 251 4.08 4.54 -26.23
C CYS A 251 2.63 4.18 -26.61
N LEU A 252 1.92 3.46 -25.75
CA LEU A 252 0.47 3.27 -25.88
C LEU A 252 -0.28 4.48 -25.26
N PRO A 253 -1.37 4.97 -25.87
CA PRO A 253 -2.18 6.05 -25.30
C PRO A 253 -3.03 5.52 -24.14
N TRP A 254 -2.91 6.16 -22.96
CA TRP A 254 -3.62 5.77 -21.75
C TRP A 254 -4.96 6.50 -21.58
N ASN A 255 -6.03 5.76 -21.31
CA ASN A 255 -7.35 6.29 -20.92
C ASN A 255 -7.45 6.46 -19.41
N GLN A 256 -7.86 7.65 -18.96
CA GLN A 256 -8.03 8.01 -17.54
C GLN A 256 -9.34 7.49 -16.95
N SER A 257 -9.29 6.89 -15.76
CA SER A 257 -10.29 6.94 -14.67
C SER A 257 -9.72 6.12 -13.49
N SER A 258 -9.87 6.43 -12.21
CA SER A 258 -10.75 7.34 -11.46
C SER A 258 -10.12 7.65 -10.08
N GLN A 259 -10.65 8.68 -9.42
CA GLN A 259 -10.41 9.17 -8.06
C GLN A 259 -9.73 8.23 -7.05
N ARG A 260 -8.55 8.64 -6.61
CA ARG A 260 -7.79 8.10 -5.48
C ARG A 260 -8.44 8.58 -4.17
N GLU A 261 -8.78 7.66 -3.27
CA GLU A 261 -9.08 8.01 -1.88
C GLU A 261 -7.80 8.61 -1.26
N GLU A 262 -7.88 9.85 -0.77
CA GLU A 262 -6.82 10.48 0.02
C GLU A 262 -6.67 9.71 1.35
N GLU A 263 -5.66 8.84 1.43
CA GLU A 263 -5.12 8.41 2.71
C GLU A 263 -4.05 9.42 3.13
N CYS A 264 -4.27 10.08 4.28
CA CYS A 264 -3.43 11.10 4.87
C CYS A 264 -1.94 10.71 4.86
N LEU A 265 -1.14 11.48 4.13
CA LEU A 265 0.32 11.53 4.24
C LEU A 265 0.70 12.27 5.51
N SER A 266 0.48 11.66 6.67
CA SER A 266 0.99 12.17 7.94
C SER A 266 1.53 10.99 8.71
N ASP A 267 2.81 10.66 8.47
CA ASP A 267 3.72 10.03 9.44
C ASP A 267 4.97 9.51 8.71
N PHE A 268 5.86 10.40 8.28
CA PHE A 268 7.26 10.04 8.07
C PHE A 268 8.13 11.27 8.40
N SER A 269 8.50 11.38 9.68
CA SER A 269 9.65 12.17 10.09
C SER A 269 10.90 11.51 9.51
N LEU A 270 11.73 12.33 8.86
CA LEU A 270 12.98 11.97 8.24
C LEU A 270 13.98 11.54 9.30
N GLU A 271 14.53 10.33 9.22
CA GLU A 271 15.87 10.07 9.73
C GLU A 271 16.85 10.49 8.64
N GLU A 272 17.36 11.72 8.75
CA GLU A 272 18.49 12.20 7.97
C GLU A 272 19.76 11.53 8.50
N GLU A 273 20.36 10.62 7.74
CA GLU A 273 21.77 10.25 7.92
C GLU A 273 22.65 11.42 7.46
N GLU A 274 23.12 12.20 8.42
CA GLU A 274 24.05 13.31 8.21
C GLU A 274 25.46 12.76 7.94
N LEU A 275 25.85 12.69 6.67
CA LEU A 275 27.24 12.44 6.27
C LEU A 275 28.10 13.66 6.64
N LYS A 276 28.77 13.60 7.79
CA LYS A 276 29.83 14.54 8.16
C LYS A 276 31.02 14.41 7.22
N LEU A 277 31.18 15.36 6.29
CA LEU A 277 32.47 15.62 5.66
C LEU A 277 33.27 16.55 6.56
N GLN A 278 34.39 16.02 7.07
CA GLN A 278 35.43 16.78 7.77
C GLN A 278 36.00 17.86 6.85
N GLU A 279 35.94 19.12 7.28
CA GLU A 279 36.73 20.18 6.68
C GLU A 279 38.19 20.04 7.11
N LEU A 280 39.04 19.66 6.15
CA LEU A 280 40.47 19.93 6.16
C LEU A 280 40.72 21.13 5.24
N ARG A 281 40.77 22.34 5.82
CA ARG A 281 41.78 23.39 5.58
C ARG A 281 41.42 24.70 6.27
#